data_AF-A0A962BW03-F1
#
_entry.id   AF-A0A962BW03-F1
#
_cell.length_a   1.000
_cell.length_b   1.000
_cell.length_c   1.000
_cell.angle_alpha   90.00
_cell.angle_beta   90.00
_cell.angle_gamma   90.00
#
_symmetry.space_group_name_H-M   'P 1'
#
loop_
_entity.id
_entity.type
_entity.pdbx_description
1 polymer ?
#
loop_
_entity_poly.entity_id
_entity_poly.type
_entity_poly.pdbx_seq_one_letter_code
_entity_poly.pdbx_strand_id
1 'polypeptide(L)'
;MPTSTEHRALTAIHIENWWQQVGDERSVELQAMWQRARAGIPPEQAVTRAQEAVCAARDADGKLVGISTAQPRLVPFLGENMFYFRAFVVPELRRGTLGPRLAFASRQLLNAEYQQNTDP
;
A
#
# COMPACT_ATOMS: atom_id res chain seq x y z
N MET A 1 22.18 -15.71 -6.02
CA MET A 1 21.01 -16.59 -5.88
C MET A 1 20.34 -16.26 -4.55
N PRO A 2 19.03 -15.97 -4.51
CA PRO A 2 18.35 -15.73 -3.25
C PRO A 2 18.32 -17.03 -2.42
N THR A 3 18.60 -16.94 -1.13
CA THR A 3 18.73 -18.09 -0.22
C THR A 3 17.35 -18.64 0.17
N SER A 4 17.29 -19.93 0.50
CA SER A 4 16.07 -20.70 0.80
C SER A 4 15.12 -20.04 1.83
N THR A 5 15.66 -19.20 2.72
CA THR A 5 14.90 -18.41 3.71
C THR A 5 14.10 -17.25 3.11
N GLU A 6 14.64 -16.55 2.09
CA GLU A 6 13.96 -15.43 1.43
C GLU A 6 12.72 -15.91 0.65
N HIS A 7 12.82 -17.11 0.06
CA HIS A 7 11.73 -17.70 -0.70
C HIS A 7 10.53 -18.10 0.19
N ARG A 8 10.79 -18.57 1.42
CA ARG A 8 9.74 -18.93 2.39
C ARG A 8 9.05 -17.70 2.98
N ALA A 9 9.77 -16.60 3.18
CA ALA A 9 9.21 -15.35 3.72
C ALA A 9 8.21 -14.69 2.75
N LEU A 10 8.46 -14.77 1.43
CA LEU A 10 7.59 -14.16 0.41
C LEU A 10 6.28 -14.93 0.16
N THR A 11 6.28 -16.26 0.36
CA THR A 11 5.08 -17.12 0.19
C THR A 11 4.04 -16.89 1.29
N ALA A 12 4.46 -16.42 2.47
CA ALA A 12 3.57 -16.15 3.59
C ALA A 12 3.04 -14.70 3.63
N ILE A 13 3.35 -13.86 2.62
CA ILE A 13 2.89 -12.48 2.60
C ILE A 13 1.41 -12.43 2.21
N HIS A 14 0.58 -11.94 3.13
CA HIS A 14 -0.84 -11.66 2.92
C HIS A 14 -1.03 -10.21 2.49
N ILE A 15 -1.88 -9.97 1.49
CA ILE A 15 -2.26 -8.62 1.06
C ILE A 15 -3.73 -8.42 1.37
N GLU A 16 -4.05 -7.36 2.13
CA GLU A 16 -5.40 -7.03 2.57
C GLU A 16 -5.86 -5.67 2.06
N ASN A 17 -7.17 -5.50 1.88
CA ASN A 17 -7.81 -4.25 1.46
C ASN A 17 -7.90 -3.28 2.63
N TRP A 18 -7.31 -2.10 2.47
CA TRP A 18 -7.36 -0.97 3.40
C TRP A 18 -8.05 0.27 2.81
N TRP A 19 -8.48 0.21 1.54
CA TRP A 19 -9.12 1.33 0.87
C TRP A 19 -10.35 1.80 1.62
N GLN A 20 -10.36 3.08 2.01
CA GLN A 20 -11.42 3.72 2.80
C GLN A 20 -11.72 3.03 4.15
N GLN A 21 -10.79 2.22 4.67
CA GLN A 21 -10.96 1.48 5.91
C GLN A 21 -9.88 1.84 6.96
N VAL A 22 -9.23 2.99 6.84
CA VAL A 22 -8.17 3.40 7.77
C VAL A 22 -8.74 4.21 8.93
N GLY A 23 -9.02 3.50 10.03
CA GLY A 23 -9.28 4.12 11.33
C GLY A 23 -7.99 4.44 12.10
N ASP A 24 -8.14 4.97 13.31
CA ASP A 24 -7.03 5.43 14.16
C ASP A 24 -5.97 4.35 14.41
N GLU A 25 -6.39 3.11 14.69
CA GLU A 25 -5.49 1.99 14.95
C GLU A 25 -4.58 1.68 13.75
N ARG A 26 -5.15 1.59 12.55
CA ARG A 26 -4.39 1.34 11.30
C ARG A 26 -3.48 2.51 10.94
N SER A 27 -3.92 3.74 11.23
CA SER A 27 -3.09 4.93 11.06
C SER A 27 -1.87 4.89 11.96
N VAL A 28 -2.04 4.56 13.24
CA VAL A 28 -0.93 4.41 14.20
C VAL A 28 0.02 3.30 13.77
N GLU A 29 -0.51 2.14 13.36
CA GLU A 29 0.30 1.02 12.89
C GLU A 29 1.15 1.39 11.66
N LEU A 30 0.55 2.09 10.70
CA LEU A 30 1.22 2.49 9.47
C LEU A 30 2.34 3.51 9.73
N GLN A 31 2.08 4.47 10.62
CA GLN A 31 3.08 5.42 11.09
C GLN A 31 4.26 4.71 11.78
N ALA A 32 3.98 3.73 12.63
CA ALA A 32 5.01 2.93 13.30
C ALA A 32 5.86 2.15 12.29
N MET A 33 5.25 1.60 11.23
CA MET A 33 6.00 0.96 10.14
C MET A 33 6.93 1.95 9.43
N TRP A 34 6.43 3.12 9.01
CA TRP A 34 7.25 4.13 8.33
C TRP A 34 8.39 4.64 9.20
N GLN A 35 8.15 4.85 10.49
CA GLN A 35 9.18 5.26 11.44
C GLN A 35 10.25 4.19 11.57
N ARG A 36 9.86 2.92 11.82
CA ARG A 36 10.79 1.78 11.89
C ARG A 36 11.61 1.63 10.62
N ALA A 37 10.98 1.83 9.46
CA ALA A 37 11.60 1.71 8.14
C ALA A 37 12.35 2.97 7.69
N ARG A 38 12.40 4.02 8.53
CA ARG A 38 13.01 5.33 8.24
C ARG A 38 12.56 5.91 6.89
N ALA A 39 11.26 5.88 6.64
CA ALA A 39 10.66 6.30 5.37
C ALA A 39 10.82 7.81 5.05
N GLY A 40 11.24 8.62 6.02
CA GLY A 40 11.42 10.07 5.85
C GLY A 40 10.10 10.82 5.65
N ILE A 41 8.98 10.28 6.15
CA ILE A 41 7.67 10.93 6.07
C ILE A 41 7.50 11.80 7.32
N PRO A 42 7.27 13.11 7.16
CA PRO A 42 6.97 13.99 8.29
C PRO A 42 5.68 13.57 9.02
N PRO A 43 5.58 13.71 10.36
CA PRO A 43 4.41 13.28 11.13
C PRO A 43 3.09 13.83 10.62
N GLU A 44 3.05 15.11 10.24
CA GLU A 44 1.87 15.79 9.71
C GLU A 44 1.42 15.22 8.35
N GLN A 45 2.35 14.74 7.54
CA GLN A 45 2.04 14.08 6.27
C GLN A 45 1.67 12.62 6.45
N ALA A 46 2.11 12.00 7.55
CA ALA A 46 1.89 10.58 7.79
C ALA A 46 0.41 10.28 8.03
N VAL A 47 -0.28 11.13 8.79
CA VAL A 47 -1.74 10.99 9.02
C VAL A 47 -2.52 11.10 7.71
N THR A 48 -2.25 12.15 6.91
CA THR A 48 -2.92 12.33 5.62
C THR A 48 -2.63 11.17 4.67
N ARG A 49 -1.37 10.72 4.57
CA ARG A 49 -1.01 9.57 3.73
C ARG A 49 -1.61 8.26 4.22
N ALA A 50 -1.84 8.11 5.52
CA ALA A 50 -2.48 6.92 6.05
C ALA A 50 -3.91 6.79 5.51
N GLN A 51 -4.62 7.90 5.38
CA GLN A 51 -5.98 7.91 4.80
C GLN A 51 -6.00 7.56 3.30
N GLU A 52 -4.86 7.64 2.61
CA GLU A 52 -4.72 7.26 1.21
C GLU A 52 -4.41 5.76 1.01
N ALA A 53 -4.33 4.96 2.09
CA ALA A 53 -3.95 3.55 1.98
C ALA A 53 -4.95 2.72 1.17
N VAL A 54 -4.43 1.82 0.33
CA VAL A 54 -5.23 0.95 -0.55
C VAL A 54 -5.05 -0.51 -0.17
N CYS A 55 -3.83 -1.03 -0.20
CA CYS A 55 -3.54 -2.40 0.19
C CYS A 55 -2.37 -2.44 1.17
N ALA A 56 -2.54 -3.20 2.25
CA ALA A 56 -1.49 -3.48 3.20
C ALA A 56 -0.94 -4.89 2.98
N ALA A 57 0.37 -5.05 3.15
CA ALA A 57 1.05 -6.33 3.11
C ALA A 57 1.56 -6.71 4.50
N ARG A 58 1.21 -7.91 4.95
CA ARG A 58 1.65 -8.49 6.22
C ARG A 58 2.51 -9.73 6.00
N ASP A 59 3.51 -9.93 6.84
CA ASP A 59 4.28 -11.18 6.88
C ASP A 59 3.58 -12.28 7.68
N ALA A 60 4.24 -13.44 7.81
CA ALA A 60 3.72 -14.61 8.51
C ALA A 60 3.41 -14.34 9.99
N ASP A 61 4.10 -13.38 10.60
CA ASP A 61 3.94 -13.00 12.00
C ASP A 61 2.88 -11.89 12.17
N GLY A 62 2.18 -11.54 11.08
CA GLY A 62 1.15 -10.50 11.05
C GLY A 62 1.71 -9.08 10.98
N LYS A 63 3.02 -8.90 10.86
CA LYS A 63 3.66 -7.58 10.89
C LYS A 63 3.46 -6.85 9.57
N LEU A 64 3.15 -5.56 9.64
CA LEU A 64 3.07 -4.71 8.45
C LEU A 64 4.46 -4.52 7.81
N VAL A 65 4.57 -4.90 6.54
CA VAL A 65 5.82 -4.92 5.77
C VAL A 65 5.72 -4.19 4.42
N GLY A 66 4.51 -3.81 4.00
CA GLY A 66 4.31 -2.97 2.85
C GLY A 66 2.95 -2.30 2.85
N ILE A 67 2.86 -1.19 2.13
CA ILE A 67 1.63 -0.44 1.95
C ILE A 67 1.62 0.13 0.54
N SER A 68 0.46 0.17 -0.08
CA SER A 68 0.19 1.03 -1.21
C SER A 68 -0.73 2.18 -0.81
N THR A 69 -0.52 3.33 -1.41
CA THR A 69 -1.39 4.50 -1.25
C THR A 69 -1.81 5.04 -2.61
N ALA A 70 -3.02 5.60 -2.68
CA ALA A 70 -3.55 6.24 -3.88
C ALA A 70 -4.21 7.56 -3.52
N GLN A 71 -3.70 8.63 -4.10
CA GLN A 71 -4.30 9.96 -3.98
C GLN A 71 -5.11 10.27 -5.25
N PRO A 72 -6.43 10.52 -5.17
CA PRO A 72 -7.19 11.01 -6.30
C PRO A 72 -6.62 12.35 -6.79
N ARG A 73 -6.43 12.47 -8.11
CA ARG A 73 -6.04 13.72 -8.77
C ARG A 73 -6.81 13.87 -10.07
N LEU A 74 -7.42 15.03 -10.24
CA LEU A 74 -7.88 15.48 -11.55
C LEU A 74 -6.66 15.86 -12.37
N VAL A 75 -6.47 15.22 -13.53
CA VAL A 75 -5.43 15.60 -14.48
C VAL A 75 -6.07 16.46 -15.58
N PRO A 76 -5.91 17.80 -15.54
CA PRO A 76 -6.71 18.71 -16.38
C PRO A 76 -6.57 18.45 -17.88
N PHE A 77 -5.40 17.99 -18.33
CA PHE A 77 -5.14 17.72 -19.74
C PHE A 77 -5.85 16.46 -20.26
N LEU A 78 -6.14 15.49 -19.38
CA LEU A 78 -6.81 14.25 -19.76
C LEU A 78 -8.32 14.32 -19.54
N GLY A 79 -8.81 15.26 -18.72
CA GLY A 79 -10.23 15.36 -18.38
C GLY A 79 -10.74 14.21 -17.50
N GLU A 80 -9.84 13.34 -17.04
CA GLU A 80 -10.15 12.11 -16.32
C GLU A 80 -9.69 12.16 -14.86
N ASN A 81 -10.41 11.45 -14.00
CA ASN A 81 -9.99 11.21 -12.62
C ASN A 81 -8.90 10.14 -12.61
N MET A 82 -7.70 10.51 -12.17
CA MET A 82 -6.58 9.58 -12.03
C MET A 82 -6.19 9.40 -10.57
N PHE A 83 -5.47 8.32 -10.28
CA PHE A 83 -4.84 8.12 -8.98
C PHE A 83 -3.34 8.31 -9.09
N TYR A 84 -2.79 9.15 -8.23
CA TYR A 84 -1.37 9.18 -7.98
C TYR A 84 -1.01 8.06 -7.00
N PHE A 85 -0.51 6.97 -7.55
CA PHE A 85 -0.22 5.72 -6.83
C PHE A 85 1.21 5.67 -6.30
N ARG A 86 1.38 5.13 -5.09
CA ARG A 86 2.68 4.81 -4.50
C ARG A 86 2.64 3.45 -3.82
N ALA A 87 3.78 2.77 -3.80
CA ALA A 87 3.99 1.58 -2.98
C ALA A 87 5.25 1.78 -2.14
N PHE A 88 5.14 1.51 -0.84
CA PHE A 88 6.26 1.48 0.08
C PHE A 88 6.43 0.07 0.61
N VAL A 89 7.66 -0.43 0.53
CA VAL A 89 8.06 -1.74 1.09
C VAL A 89 9.22 -1.51 2.03
N VAL A 90 9.19 -2.17 3.19
CA VAL A 90 10.28 -2.09 4.18
C VAL A 90 11.61 -2.54 3.57
N PRO A 91 12.75 -1.94 3.95
CA PRO A 91 14.04 -2.16 3.30
C PRO A 91 14.40 -3.62 3.06
N GLU A 92 14.08 -4.48 4.02
CA GLU A 92 14.43 -5.89 4.06
C GLU A 92 13.75 -6.71 2.93
N LEU A 93 12.62 -6.22 2.39
CA LEU A 93 11.83 -6.93 1.37
C LEU A 93 11.81 -6.23 0.01
N ARG A 94 12.57 -5.15 -0.18
CA ARG A 94 12.55 -4.34 -1.43
C ARG A 94 13.05 -5.06 -2.67
N ARG A 95 13.94 -6.05 -2.51
CA ARG A 95 14.49 -6.85 -3.64
C ARG A 95 13.54 -7.95 -4.13
N GLY A 96 12.41 -8.15 -3.45
CA GLY A 96 11.40 -9.14 -3.81
C GLY A 96 10.31 -8.62 -4.74
N THR A 97 9.29 -9.44 -4.97
CA THR A 97 8.13 -9.12 -5.84
C THR A 97 7.02 -8.36 -5.13
N LEU A 98 7.23 -7.93 -3.87
CA LEU A 98 6.18 -7.34 -3.04
C LEU A 98 5.67 -6.00 -3.60
N GLY A 99 6.56 -5.14 -4.10
CA GLY A 99 6.16 -3.88 -4.75
C GLY A 99 5.21 -4.10 -5.93
N PRO A 100 5.59 -4.90 -6.94
CA PRO A 100 4.69 -5.29 -8.03
C PRO A 100 3.40 -5.97 -7.58
N ARG A 101 3.44 -6.86 -6.58
CA ARG A 101 2.24 -7.52 -6.03
C ARG A 101 1.26 -6.52 -5.42
N LEU A 102 1.76 -5.56 -4.62
CA LEU A 102 0.95 -4.47 -4.06
C LEU A 102 0.34 -3.61 -5.17
N ALA A 103 1.12 -3.23 -6.17
CA ALA A 103 0.63 -2.43 -7.29
C ALA A 103 -0.48 -3.15 -8.07
N PHE A 104 -0.30 -4.45 -8.36
CA PHE A 104 -1.28 -5.24 -9.07
C PHE A 104 -2.58 -5.41 -8.29
N ALA A 105 -2.49 -5.78 -7.00
CA ALA A 105 -3.66 -5.91 -6.13
C ALA A 105 -4.42 -4.59 -5.96
N SER A 106 -3.69 -3.49 -5.74
CA SER A 106 -4.30 -2.15 -5.59
C SER A 106 -5.00 -1.70 -6.85
N ARG A 107 -4.40 -1.93 -8.02
CA ARG A 107 -5.02 -1.58 -9.31
C ARG A 107 -6.31 -2.37 -9.53
N GLN A 108 -6.32 -3.68 -9.23
CA GLN A 108 -7.54 -4.48 -9.34
C GLN A 108 -8.64 -3.94 -8.44
N LEU A 109 -8.29 -3.63 -7.19
CA LEU A 109 -9.23 -3.08 -6.21
C LEU A 109 -9.81 -1.74 -6.68
N LEU A 110 -8.95 -0.76 -6.99
CA LEU A 110 -9.39 0.58 -7.40
C LEU A 110 -10.18 0.56 -8.71
N ASN A 111 -9.84 -0.34 -9.65
CA ASN A 111 -10.61 -0.49 -10.88
C ASN A 111 -12.01 -1.05 -10.61
N ALA A 112 -12.15 -2.01 -9.69
CA ALA A 112 -13.46 -2.55 -9.31
C ALA A 112 -14.32 -1.46 -8.65
N GLU A 113 -13.74 -0.65 -7.75
CA GLU A 113 -14.41 0.50 -7.12
C GLU A 113 -14.83 1.56 -8.16
N TYR A 114 -13.96 1.84 -9.14
CA TYR A 114 -14.28 2.80 -10.20
C TYR A 114 -15.46 2.32 -11.07
N GLN A 115 -15.47 1.05 -11.46
CA GLN A 115 -16.56 0.47 -12.25
C GLN A 115 -17.89 0.51 -11.49
N GLN A 116 -17.91 0.17 -10.21
CA GLN A 116 -19.12 0.23 -9.38
C GLN A 116 -19.69 1.65 -9.24
N ASN A 117 -18.84 2.68 -9.24
CA ASN A 117 -19.27 4.07 -9.14
C ASN A 117 -19.61 4.72 -10.50
N THR A 118 -19.38 4.01 -11.62
CA THR A 118 -19.64 4.52 -12.98
C THR A 118 -20.85 3.83 -13.63
N ASP A 119 -21.35 2.73 -13.06
CA ASP A 119 -22.63 2.13 -13.46
C ASP A 119 -23.80 2.98 -12.88
N PRO A 120 -24.73 3.45 -13.73
CA PRO A 120 -25.85 4.32 -13.33
C PRO A 120 -26.97 3.62 -12.55
#